data_AF-E3JYJ3-F1
#
_entry.id   AF-E3JYJ3-F1
#
_cell.length_a   1.000
_cell.length_b   1.000
_cell.length_c   1.000
_cell.angle_alpha   90.00
_cell.angle_beta   90.00
_cell.angle_gamma   90.00
#
_symmetry.space_group_name_H-M   'P 1'
#
loop_
_entity.id
_entity.type
_entity.pdbx_description
1 polymer ?
#
loop_
_entity_poly.entity_id
_entity_poly.type
_entity_poly.pdbx_seq_one_letter_code
_entity_poly.pdbx_strand_id
1 'polypeptide(L)'
;MRVIQQANVDNFDALLANPSAITKDPNLLTMTRKRNKTTPKGTLSYPSAVAQDLVHHLVHSFEVFYAAKAAAKDDSSKLKAAKRLAVAENKAREKLLLAAEKAAERKRQADEKQAACKRAAKKASQILSTPKGQGTWLGQNPEVQGPVGWLGHN
;
A
#
# COMPACT_ATOMS: atom_id res chain seq x y z
N MET A 1 22.12 -53.80 -40.46
CA MET A 1 21.66 -54.01 -41.86
C MET A 1 20.90 -52.76 -42.31
N ARG A 2 21.27 -52.13 -43.43
CA ARG A 2 20.54 -50.96 -43.97
C ARG A 2 19.34 -51.46 -44.79
N VAL A 3 18.16 -51.51 -44.18
CA VAL A 3 16.91 -51.91 -44.82
C VAL A 3 16.14 -50.66 -45.24
N ILE A 4 16.54 -50.05 -46.36
CA ILE A 4 15.68 -49.09 -47.06
C ILE A 4 15.62 -49.56 -48.50
N GLN A 5 14.56 -50.31 -48.80
CA GLN A 5 14.17 -50.72 -50.14
C GLN A 5 12.95 -49.88 -50.53
N GLN A 6 12.96 -49.34 -51.75
CA GLN A 6 11.89 -48.47 -52.23
C GLN A 6 10.70 -49.33 -52.63
N ALA A 7 9.58 -49.15 -51.94
CA ALA A 7 8.31 -49.73 -52.34
C ALA A 7 7.75 -48.92 -53.54
N ASN A 8 7.33 -49.62 -54.58
CA ASN A 8 6.47 -49.10 -55.63
C ASN A 8 5.19 -49.94 -55.69
N VAL A 9 4.24 -49.55 -56.54
CA VAL A 9 2.93 -50.23 -56.61
C VAL A 9 3.09 -51.69 -57.07
N ASP A 10 4.09 -51.97 -57.91
CA ASP A 10 4.28 -53.28 -58.54
C ASP A 10 5.03 -54.29 -57.64
N ASN A 11 5.79 -53.80 -56.64
CA ASN A 11 6.65 -54.63 -55.79
C ASN A 11 6.21 -54.68 -54.32
N PHE A 12 5.08 -54.07 -53.97
CA PHE A 12 4.60 -53.94 -52.59
C PHE A 12 4.34 -55.30 -51.92
N ASP A 13 3.64 -56.21 -52.58
CA ASP A 13 3.34 -57.53 -52.03
C ASP A 13 4.61 -58.37 -51.84
N ALA A 14 5.55 -58.26 -52.78
CA ALA A 14 6.86 -58.90 -52.68
C ALA A 14 7.71 -58.32 -51.54
N LEU A 15 7.55 -57.02 -51.24
CA LEU A 15 8.24 -56.33 -50.15
C LEU A 15 7.75 -56.81 -48.78
N LEU A 16 6.44 -57.04 -48.66
CA LEU A 16 5.84 -57.58 -47.44
C LEU A 16 6.27 -59.02 -47.18
N ALA A 17 6.41 -59.81 -48.24
CA ALA A 17 6.83 -61.21 -48.12
C ALA A 17 8.34 -61.35 -47.83
N ASN A 18 9.21 -60.60 -48.51
CA ASN A 18 10.67 -60.68 -48.35
C ASN A 18 11.37 -59.32 -48.61
N PRO A 19 11.51 -58.46 -47.59
CA PRO A 19 12.00 -57.08 -47.71
C PRO A 19 13.53 -56.97 -47.92
N SER A 20 14.22 -58.08 -48.15
CA SER A 20 15.63 -58.10 -48.52
C SER A 20 15.86 -58.53 -49.97
N ALA A 21 14.85 -59.11 -50.62
CA ALA A 21 14.94 -59.66 -51.97
C ALA A 21 14.74 -58.61 -53.08
N ILE A 22 14.21 -57.42 -52.75
CA ILE A 22 13.96 -56.39 -53.76
C ILE A 22 15.27 -55.67 -54.10
N THR A 23 15.68 -55.83 -55.35
CA THR A 23 16.79 -55.10 -55.95
C THR A 23 16.44 -53.62 -56.08
N LYS A 24 17.36 -52.74 -55.69
CA LYS A 24 17.20 -51.30 -55.92
C LYS A 24 17.17 -51.02 -57.42
N ASP A 25 16.27 -50.16 -57.86
CA ASP A 25 16.21 -49.72 -59.24
C ASP A 25 17.52 -49.00 -59.63
N PRO A 26 18.26 -49.50 -60.64
CA PRO A 26 19.54 -48.91 -61.06
C PRO A 26 19.39 -47.54 -61.74
N ASN A 27 18.20 -47.17 -62.22
CA ASN A 27 17.95 -45.86 -62.84
C ASN A 27 17.74 -44.74 -61.82
N LEU A 28 17.59 -45.08 -60.54
CA LEU A 28 17.34 -44.14 -59.46
C LEU A 28 18.64 -43.53 -58.96
N LEU A 29 18.93 -42.31 -59.43
CA LEU A 29 20.10 -41.54 -59.01
C LEU A 29 19.97 -41.11 -57.55
N THR A 30 20.65 -41.81 -56.64
CA THR A 30 20.72 -41.42 -55.22
C THR A 30 21.73 -40.29 -55.03
N MET A 31 21.24 -39.05 -55.01
CA MET A 31 22.06 -37.90 -54.67
C MET A 31 22.44 -37.95 -53.19
N THR A 32 23.72 -38.23 -52.90
CA THR A 32 24.24 -38.18 -51.53
C THR A 32 24.92 -36.83 -51.29
N ARG A 33 24.49 -36.12 -50.25
CA ARG A 33 25.11 -34.84 -49.87
C ARG A 33 26.53 -35.10 -49.36
N LYS A 34 27.53 -34.50 -50.01
CA LYS A 34 28.92 -34.53 -49.55
C LYS A 34 29.01 -33.88 -48.17
N ARG A 35 29.26 -34.68 -47.13
CA ARG A 35 29.43 -34.18 -45.76
C ARG A 35 30.86 -33.67 -45.62
N ASN A 36 31.02 -32.39 -45.29
CA ASN A 36 32.32 -31.83 -44.96
C ASN A 36 32.89 -32.56 -43.73
N LYS A 37 34.21 -32.80 -43.72
CA LYS A 37 34.91 -33.40 -42.58
C LYS A 37 34.66 -32.54 -41.35
N THR A 38 34.36 -33.15 -40.21
CA THR A 38 34.24 -32.47 -38.91
C THR A 38 35.62 -31.99 -38.47
N THR A 39 35.96 -30.75 -38.84
CA THR A 39 37.08 -30.03 -38.22
C THR A 39 36.63 -29.44 -36.89
N PRO A 40 37.48 -29.43 -35.85
CA PRO A 40 37.19 -28.68 -34.65
C PRO A 40 37.02 -27.22 -35.04
N LYS A 41 35.89 -26.62 -34.66
CA LYS A 41 35.72 -25.17 -34.80
C LYS A 41 36.80 -24.53 -33.94
N GLY A 42 37.61 -23.63 -34.53
CA GLY A 42 38.60 -22.90 -33.78
C GLY A 42 37.96 -22.20 -32.58
N THR A 43 38.70 -22.06 -31.50
CA THR A 43 38.30 -21.25 -30.35
C THR A 43 38.22 -19.79 -30.78
N LEU A 44 37.00 -19.27 -30.90
CA LEU A 44 36.75 -17.83 -30.99
C LEU A 44 36.99 -17.23 -29.61
N SER A 45 38.23 -16.86 -29.32
CA SER A 45 38.59 -16.04 -28.16
C SER A 45 39.00 -14.65 -28.61
N TYR A 46 38.56 -13.65 -27.85
CA TYR A 46 39.05 -12.29 -28.02
C TYR A 46 40.54 -12.23 -27.63
N PRO A 47 41.32 -11.34 -28.26
CA PRO A 47 42.65 -10.99 -27.75
C PRO A 47 42.55 -10.57 -26.28
N SER A 48 43.52 -10.99 -25.45
CA SER A 48 43.47 -10.80 -24.00
C SER A 48 43.19 -9.35 -23.58
N ALA A 49 43.76 -8.37 -24.28
CA ALA A 49 43.53 -6.95 -24.01
C ALA A 49 42.07 -6.55 -24.19
N VAL A 50 41.42 -7.03 -25.27
CA VAL A 50 40.01 -6.75 -25.54
C VAL A 50 39.12 -7.44 -24.51
N ALA A 51 39.44 -8.67 -24.11
CA ALA A 51 38.69 -9.37 -23.08
C ALA A 51 38.75 -8.64 -21.73
N GLN A 52 39.92 -8.14 -21.34
CA GLN A 52 40.10 -7.37 -20.09
C GLN A 52 39.35 -6.05 -20.13
N ASP A 53 39.43 -5.31 -21.24
CA ASP A 53 38.72 -4.04 -21.40
C ASP A 53 37.20 -4.22 -21.27
N LEU A 54 36.65 -5.26 -21.92
CA LEU A 54 35.23 -5.60 -21.79
C LEU A 54 34.83 -5.93 -20.36
N VAL A 55 35.66 -6.67 -19.62
CA VAL A 55 35.42 -6.98 -18.20
C VAL A 55 35.44 -5.71 -17.36
N HIS A 56 36.43 -4.84 -17.55
CA HIS A 56 36.51 -3.56 -16.83
C HIS A 56 35.29 -2.68 -17.11
N HIS A 57 34.89 -2.55 -18.37
CA HIS A 57 33.69 -1.80 -18.73
C HIS A 57 32.44 -2.38 -18.05
N LEU A 58 32.29 -3.71 -18.05
CA LEU A 58 31.16 -4.39 -17.42
C LEU A 58 31.11 -4.10 -15.92
N VAL A 59 32.23 -4.30 -15.21
CA VAL A 59 32.34 -4.04 -13.78
C VAL A 59 32.01 -2.57 -13.48
N HIS A 60 32.61 -1.64 -14.21
CA HIS A 60 32.38 -0.21 -14.02
C HIS A 60 30.90 0.16 -14.20
N SER A 61 30.26 -0.35 -15.27
CA SER A 61 28.83 -0.10 -15.52
C SER A 61 27.94 -0.61 -14.37
N PHE A 62 28.27 -1.76 -13.78
CA PHE A 62 27.52 -2.30 -12.66
C PHE A 62 27.74 -1.50 -11.38
N GLU A 63 28.99 -1.11 -11.10
CA GLU A 63 29.31 -0.27 -9.93
C GLU A 63 28.51 1.03 -9.96
N VAL A 64 28.51 1.73 -11.10
CA VAL A 64 27.74 2.97 -11.29
C VAL A 64 26.24 2.71 -11.10
N PHE A 65 25.70 1.65 -11.71
CA PHE A 65 24.29 1.31 -11.60
C PHE A 65 23.85 1.04 -10.15
N TYR A 66 24.61 0.22 -9.42
CA TYR A 66 24.26 -0.13 -8.05
C TYR A 66 24.47 1.02 -7.07
N ALA A 67 25.52 1.83 -7.24
CA ALA A 67 25.74 3.03 -6.45
C ALA A 67 24.59 4.04 -6.62
N ALA A 68 24.18 4.31 -7.86
CA ALA A 68 23.06 5.20 -8.15
C ALA A 68 21.74 4.68 -7.54
N LYS A 69 21.49 3.37 -7.65
CA LYS A 69 20.29 2.73 -7.10
C LYS A 69 20.26 2.78 -5.57
N ALA A 70 21.42 2.61 -4.92
CA ALA A 70 21.53 2.71 -3.46
C ALA A 70 21.24 4.14 -2.98
N ALA A 71 21.87 5.15 -3.60
CA ALA A 71 21.65 6.55 -3.26
C ALA A 71 20.17 6.96 -3.41
N ALA A 72 19.52 6.58 -4.51
CA ALA A 72 18.11 6.88 -4.73
C ALA A 72 17.18 6.25 -3.66
N LYS A 73 17.52 5.03 -3.19
CA LYS A 73 16.78 4.38 -2.10
C LYS A 73 16.95 5.13 -0.79
N ASP A 74 18.16 5.58 -0.50
CA ASP A 74 18.47 6.34 0.72
C ASP A 74 17.73 7.68 0.72
N ASP A 75 17.74 8.43 -0.37
CA ASP A 75 17.03 9.70 -0.48
C ASP A 75 15.51 9.52 -0.35
N SER A 76 14.95 8.48 -0.99
CA SER A 76 13.55 8.13 -0.82
C SER A 76 13.21 7.79 0.64
N SER A 77 14.10 7.07 1.32
CA SER A 77 13.92 6.70 2.73
C SER A 77 13.96 7.93 3.65
N LYS A 78 14.93 8.85 3.44
CA LYS A 78 15.06 10.12 4.17
C LYS A 78 13.85 11.01 3.93
N LEU A 79 13.39 11.14 2.68
CA LEU A 79 12.20 11.93 2.34
C LEU A 79 10.95 11.38 3.02
N LYS A 80 10.76 10.05 3.03
CA LYS A 80 9.64 9.41 3.73
C LYS A 80 9.70 9.63 5.24
N ALA A 81 10.88 9.53 5.84
CA ALA A 81 11.08 9.82 7.26
C ALA A 81 10.77 11.28 7.60
N ALA A 82 11.27 12.23 6.81
CA ALA A 82 10.99 13.65 6.97
C ALA A 82 9.50 13.97 6.86
N LYS A 83 8.80 13.39 5.87
CA LYS A 83 7.34 13.53 5.73
C LYS A 83 6.59 13.03 6.96
N ARG A 84 6.97 11.86 7.49
CA ARG A 84 6.35 11.29 8.71
C ARG A 84 6.57 12.20 9.92
N LEU A 85 7.77 12.75 10.06
CA LEU A 85 8.11 13.67 11.14
C LEU A 85 7.29 14.96 11.05
N ALA A 86 7.19 15.56 9.86
CA ALA A 86 6.36 16.76 9.65
C ALA A 86 4.87 16.52 9.96
N VAL A 87 4.32 15.36 9.59
CA VAL A 87 2.94 14.99 9.93
C VAL A 87 2.77 14.85 11.44
N ALA A 88 3.74 14.24 12.13
CA ALA A 88 3.70 14.11 13.59
C ALA A 88 3.76 15.47 14.29
N GLU A 89 4.63 16.38 13.83
CA GLU A 89 4.73 17.75 14.34
C GLU A 89 3.42 18.54 14.15
N ASN A 90 2.84 18.49 12.96
CA ASN A 90 1.57 19.18 12.69
C ASN A 90 0.45 18.65 13.57
N LYS A 91 0.36 17.32 13.73
CA LYS A 91 -0.61 16.68 14.62
C LYS A 91 -0.39 17.05 16.09
N ALA A 92 0.86 17.21 16.52
CA ALA A 92 1.18 17.66 17.87
C ALA A 92 0.76 19.13 18.08
N ARG A 93 1.06 20.01 17.12
CA ARG A 93 0.66 21.43 17.15
C ARG A 93 -0.86 21.59 17.19
N GLU A 94 -1.59 20.86 16.37
CA GLU A 94 -3.06 20.89 16.36
C GLU A 94 -3.65 20.48 17.72
N LYS A 95 -3.11 19.40 18.33
CA LYS A 95 -3.51 18.98 19.67
C LYS A 95 -3.24 20.04 20.73
N LEU A 96 -2.11 20.74 20.65
CA LEU A 96 -1.77 21.81 21.59
C LEU A 96 -2.74 23.00 21.45
N LEU A 97 -3.09 23.38 20.23
CA LEU A 97 -4.08 24.44 19.97
C LEU A 97 -5.46 24.06 20.53
N LEU A 98 -5.93 22.84 20.26
CA LEU A 98 -7.20 22.34 20.80
C LEU A 98 -7.20 22.28 22.34
N ALA A 99 -6.09 21.90 22.94
CA ALA A 99 -5.95 21.89 24.40
C ALA A 99 -5.98 23.31 24.99
N ALA A 100 -5.30 24.26 24.34
CA ALA A 100 -5.31 25.66 24.73
C ALA A 100 -6.71 26.28 24.62
N GLU A 101 -7.44 26.00 23.54
CA GLU A 101 -8.82 26.46 23.35
C GLU A 101 -9.75 25.88 24.42
N LYS A 102 -9.68 24.57 24.67
CA LYS A 102 -10.46 23.93 25.75
C LYS A 102 -10.11 24.49 27.12
N ALA A 103 -8.85 24.83 27.37
CA ALA A 103 -8.43 25.43 28.63
C ALA A 103 -8.97 26.87 28.78
N ALA A 104 -8.98 27.66 27.70
CA ALA A 104 -9.56 29.00 27.69
C ALA A 104 -11.08 28.95 27.91
N GLU A 105 -11.76 28.01 27.27
CA GLU A 105 -13.21 27.81 27.42
C GLU A 105 -13.57 27.41 28.87
N ARG A 106 -12.82 26.47 29.46
CA ARG A 106 -12.99 26.12 30.88
C ARG A 106 -12.79 27.30 31.82
N LYS A 107 -11.83 28.20 31.52
CA LYS A 107 -11.62 29.42 32.30
C LYS A 107 -12.81 30.36 32.19
N ARG A 108 -13.33 30.62 30.98
CA ARG A 108 -14.54 31.46 30.78
C ARG A 108 -15.74 30.93 31.57
N GLN A 109 -15.98 29.63 31.51
CA GLN A 109 -17.07 29.00 32.28
C GLN A 109 -16.86 29.11 33.79
N ALA A 110 -15.62 28.99 34.27
CA ALA A 110 -15.31 29.17 35.70
C ALA A 110 -15.55 30.62 36.14
N ASP A 111 -15.10 31.59 35.34
CA ASP A 111 -15.28 33.02 35.62
C ASP A 111 -16.77 33.41 35.62
N GLU A 112 -17.55 32.87 34.67
CA GLU A 112 -19.00 33.08 34.59
C GLU A 112 -19.71 32.48 35.82
N LYS A 113 -19.38 31.24 36.20
CA LYS A 113 -19.91 30.61 37.42
C LYS A 113 -19.54 31.41 38.67
N GLN A 114 -18.30 31.87 38.76
CA GLN A 114 -17.85 32.68 39.89
C GLN A 114 -18.58 34.03 39.94
N ALA A 115 -18.80 34.66 38.79
CA ALA A 115 -19.59 35.89 38.68
C ALA A 115 -21.05 35.66 39.08
N ALA A 116 -21.67 34.55 38.68
CA ALA A 116 -23.01 34.17 39.09
C ALA A 116 -23.11 33.95 40.61
N CYS A 117 -22.16 33.22 41.21
CA CYS A 117 -22.09 33.05 42.66
C CYS A 117 -21.94 34.39 43.40
N LYS A 118 -21.08 35.30 42.91
CA LYS A 118 -20.92 36.65 43.48
C LYS A 118 -22.21 37.47 43.38
N ARG A 119 -22.93 37.40 42.26
CA ARG A 119 -24.24 38.05 42.08
C ARG A 119 -25.28 37.48 43.05
N ALA A 120 -25.34 36.17 43.19
CA ALA A 120 -26.25 35.49 44.12
C ALA A 120 -25.96 35.87 45.58
N ALA A 121 -24.68 35.87 45.98
CA ALA A 121 -24.26 36.28 47.31
C ALA A 121 -24.64 37.74 47.61
N LYS A 122 -24.42 38.65 46.66
CA LYS A 122 -24.82 40.06 46.79
C LYS A 122 -26.34 40.23 46.92
N LYS A 123 -27.11 39.46 46.14
CA LYS A 123 -28.58 39.45 46.25
C LYS A 123 -29.04 38.92 47.62
N ALA A 124 -28.42 37.85 48.11
CA ALA A 124 -28.73 37.28 49.43
C ALA A 124 -28.41 38.25 50.58
N SER A 125 -27.24 38.91 50.55
CA SER A 125 -26.90 39.92 51.56
C SER A 125 -27.85 41.11 51.53
N GLN A 126 -28.32 41.52 50.35
CA GLN A 126 -29.28 42.59 50.20
C GLN A 126 -30.65 42.21 50.82
N ILE A 127 -31.13 40.98 50.58
CA ILE A 127 -32.35 40.43 51.19
C ILE A 127 -32.26 40.38 52.73
N LEU A 128 -31.09 40.01 53.27
CA LEU A 128 -30.84 39.96 54.72
C LEU A 128 -30.74 41.36 55.36
N SER A 129 -30.27 42.36 54.62
CA SER A 129 -30.17 43.75 55.10
C SER A 129 -31.48 44.55 55.02
N THR A 130 -32.48 44.07 54.26
CA THR A 130 -33.82 44.69 54.23
C THR A 130 -34.53 44.44 55.56
N PRO A 131 -34.98 45.48 56.29
CA PRO A 131 -35.70 45.28 57.53
C PRO A 131 -36.98 44.49 57.26
N LYS A 132 -37.30 43.51 58.11
CA LYS A 132 -38.58 42.76 58.07
C LYS A 132 -39.74 43.72 58.35
N GLY A 133 -40.18 44.42 57.32
CA GLY A 133 -41.44 45.16 57.28
C GLY A 133 -42.56 44.18 56.96
N GLN A 134 -43.34 43.84 57.99
CA GLN A 134 -44.71 43.32 57.98
C GLN A 134 -45.21 42.72 56.64
N GLY A 135 -45.07 41.40 56.49
CA GLY A 135 -45.84 40.63 55.52
C GLY A 135 -47.24 40.40 56.07
N THR A 136 -48.22 41.11 55.54
CA THR A 136 -49.64 40.83 55.72
C THR A 136 -49.96 39.43 55.20
N TRP A 137 -50.40 38.56 56.10
CA TRP A 137 -51.19 37.38 55.75
C TRP A 137 -52.52 37.86 55.16
N LEU A 138 -52.64 37.87 53.85
CA LEU A 138 -53.93 37.99 53.17
C LEU A 138 -54.04 36.81 52.22
N GLY A 139 -54.83 35.83 52.67
CA GLY A 139 -55.25 34.71 51.86
C GLY A 139 -55.94 35.21 50.61
N GLN A 140 -55.47 34.72 49.46
CA GLN A 140 -56.27 34.65 48.26
C GLN A 140 -56.28 33.19 47.86
N ASN A 141 -57.44 32.59 48.11
CA ASN A 141 -57.85 31.27 47.68
C ASN A 141 -58.49 31.45 46.29
N PRO A 142 -57.83 31.07 45.18
CA PRO A 142 -58.54 30.86 43.93
C PRO A 142 -59.06 29.42 43.92
N GLU A 143 -60.39 29.31 43.87
CA GLU A 143 -61.18 28.13 43.54
C GLU A 143 -60.41 27.00 42.84
N VAL A 144 -60.31 25.87 43.53
CA VAL A 144 -59.98 24.58 42.93
C VAL A 144 -61.26 24.03 42.31
N GLN A 145 -61.46 24.28 41.00
CA GLN A 145 -62.30 23.44 40.15
C GLN A 145 -61.49 22.98 38.94
N GLY A 146 -61.03 21.72 39.00
CA GLY A 146 -60.42 21.01 37.89
C GLY A 146 -60.23 19.54 38.29
N PRO A 147 -60.76 18.57 37.54
CA PRO A 147 -60.80 17.18 37.98
C PRO A 147 -59.44 16.50 37.89
N VAL A 148 -59.27 15.60 38.83
CA VAL A 148 -58.17 14.67 39.08
C VAL A 148 -57.87 13.82 37.83
N GLY A 149 -56.59 13.74 37.45
CA GLY A 149 -56.10 12.88 36.39
C GLY A 149 -54.67 12.41 36.67
N TRP A 150 -54.47 11.71 37.79
CA TRP A 150 -53.30 10.88 38.02
C TRP A 150 -53.54 9.53 37.35
N LEU A 151 -52.77 9.20 36.30
CA LEU A 151 -52.50 7.81 35.95
C LEU A 151 -51.05 7.71 35.48
N GLY A 152 -50.20 7.23 36.39
CA GLY A 152 -49.05 6.44 36.02
C GLY A 152 -49.43 4.96 36.07
N HIS A 153 -49.00 4.19 35.08
CA HIS A 153 -48.75 2.76 35.21
C HIS A 153 -47.72 2.30 34.17
N ASN A 154 -46.71 1.57 34.70
CA ASN A 154 -45.77 0.61 34.10
C ASN A 154 -45.17 0.86 32.71
#